data_AF-A0A258BVH5-F1
#
_entry.id   AF-A0A258BVH5-F1
#
_cell.length_a   1.000
_cell.length_b   1.000
_cell.length_c   1.000
_cell.angle_alpha   90.00
_cell.angle_beta   90.00
_cell.angle_gamma   90.00
#
_symmetry.space_group_name_H-M   'P 1'
#
loop_
_entity.id
_entity.type
_entity.pdbx_description
1 polymer ?
#
loop_
_entity_poly.entity_id
_entity_poly.type
_entity_poly.pdbx_seq_one_letter_code
_entity_poly.pdbx_strand_id
1 'polypeptide(L)'
;MRMLVALAAGLLFGAGLAISGLADPSRVTAFLDLFGAWDPTLAFVMAGAILPMAIAWQVQRRAPHALSGDAFCVPQNRKLDARLAVGALL
;
A
#
# COMPACT_ATOMS: atom_id res chain seq x y z
N MET A 1 11.62 -1.81 20.81
CA MET A 1 11.03 -2.65 19.75
C MET A 1 10.58 -1.86 18.52
N ARG A 2 9.86 -0.74 18.67
CA ARG A 2 9.34 0.06 17.53
C ARG A 2 10.38 0.40 16.45
N MET A 3 11.59 0.84 16.83
CA MET A 3 12.67 1.15 15.88
C MET A 3 13.14 -0.06 15.07
N LEU A 4 13.26 -1.24 15.70
CA LEU A 4 13.67 -2.47 15.00
C LEU A 4 12.60 -2.91 13.99
N VAL A 5 11.33 -2.82 14.38
CA VAL A 5 10.19 -3.12 13.48
C VAL A 5 10.17 -2.14 12.30
N ALA A 6 10.37 -0.84 12.56
CA ALA A 6 10.41 0.18 11.51
C ALA A 6 11.60 -0.03 10.55
N LEU A 7 12.78 -0.36 11.07
CA LEU A 7 13.96 -0.65 10.26
C LEU A 7 13.75 -1.90 9.39
N ALA A 8 13.24 -2.98 9.97
CA ALA A 8 12.95 -4.21 9.23
C ALA A 8 11.89 -3.99 8.15
N ALA A 9 10.81 -3.28 8.46
CA ALA A 9 9.77 -2.93 7.49
C ALA A 9 10.32 -2.05 6.35
N GLY A 10 11.13 -1.03 6.68
CA GLY A 10 11.77 -0.15 5.70
C GLY A 10 12.73 -0.90 4.78
N LEU A 11 13.54 -1.82 5.32
CA LEU A 11 14.44 -2.66 4.54
C LEU A 11 13.69 -3.60 3.61
N LEU A 12 12.65 -4.28 4.09
CA LEU A 12 11.81 -5.16 3.28
C LEU A 12 11.12 -4.38 2.14
N PHE A 13 10.59 -3.20 2.44
CA PHE A 13 9.94 -2.34 1.44
C PHE A 13 10.94 -1.83 0.39
N GLY A 14 12.08 -1.31 0.84
CA GLY A 14 13.13 -0.82 -0.06
C GLY A 14 13.71 -1.92 -0.96
N ALA A 15 13.96 -3.11 -0.39
CA ALA A 15 14.38 -4.27 -1.17
C ALA A 15 13.32 -4.68 -2.21
N GLY A 16 12.04 -4.69 -1.82
CA GLY A 16 10.92 -4.96 -2.73
C GLY A 16 10.83 -3.94 -3.87
N LEU A 17 11.00 -2.64 -3.59
CA LEU A 17 11.04 -1.59 -4.61
C LEU A 17 12.21 -1.76 -5.58
N ALA A 18 13.41 -2.07 -5.05
CA ALA A 18 14.60 -2.28 -5.87
C ALA A 18 14.46 -3.51 -6.79
N ILE A 19 13.93 -4.62 -6.27
CA ILE A 19 13.76 -5.87 -7.03
C ILE A 19 12.61 -5.75 -8.06
N SER A 20 11.50 -5.12 -7.69
CA SER A 20 10.36 -4.93 -8.61
C SER A 20 10.66 -3.92 -9.72
N GLY A 21 11.65 -3.04 -9.51
CA GLY A 21 12.03 -2.00 -10.45
C GLY A 21 10.95 -0.93 -10.64
N LEU A 22 10.05 -0.79 -9.65
CA LEU A 22 9.05 0.28 -9.58
C LEU A 22 9.64 1.69 -9.50
N ALA A 23 10.93 1.81 -9.19
CA ALA A 23 11.64 3.08 -9.21
C ALA A 23 11.83 3.63 -10.64
N ASP A 24 11.61 2.80 -11.67
CA ASP A 24 11.70 3.21 -13.07
C ASP A 24 10.35 3.75 -13.58
N PRO A 25 10.24 5.05 -13.91
CA PRO A 25 8.99 5.65 -14.39
C PRO A 25 8.51 5.04 -15.72
N SER A 26 9.42 4.48 -16.52
CA SER A 26 9.05 3.87 -17.82
C SER A 26 8.10 2.68 -17.66
N ARG A 27 8.27 1.87 -16.61
CA ARG A 27 7.38 0.75 -16.29
C ARG A 27 5.97 1.19 -15.94
N VAL A 28 5.84 2.31 -15.23
CA VAL A 28 4.53 2.86 -14.87
C VAL A 28 3.82 3.36 -16.12
N THR A 29 4.53 4.06 -17.01
CA THR A 29 3.94 4.52 -18.27
C THR A 29 3.57 3.38 -19.22
N ALA A 30 4.40 2.33 -19.31
CA ALA A 30 4.11 1.15 -20.12
C ALA A 30 2.90 0.35 -19.61
N PHE A 31 2.67 0.33 -18.29
CA PHE A 31 1.46 -0.28 -17.72
C PHE A 31 0.19 0.51 -18.05
N LEU A 32 0.27 1.84 -18.16
CA LEU A 32 -0.87 2.71 -18.50
C LEU A 32 -1.13 2.78 -20.01
N ASP A 33 -0.19 2.32 -20.84
CA ASP A 33 -0.30 2.32 -22.29
C ASP A 33 -1.12 1.12 -22.81
N LEU A 34 -2.42 1.09 -22.51
CA LEU A 34 -3.32 0.00 -22.92
C LEU A 34 -3.51 -0.10 -24.44
N PHE A 35 -3.21 0.96 -25.20
CA PHE A 35 -3.38 1.02 -26.65
C PHE A 35 -2.07 0.83 -27.44
N GLY A 36 -0.94 0.71 -26.75
CA GLY A 36 0.39 0.54 -27.34
C GLY A 36 1.12 -0.70 -26.80
N ALA A 37 2.32 -0.53 -26.28
CA ALA A 37 3.17 -1.62 -25.80
C ALA A 37 2.88 -1.95 -24.33
N TRP A 38 1.66 -2.41 -24.08
CA TRP A 38 1.16 -2.67 -22.73
C TRP A 38 1.98 -3.75 -22.00
N ASP A 39 2.60 -3.39 -20.87
CA ASP A 39 3.38 -4.31 -20.03
C ASP A 39 2.59 -4.71 -18.76
N PRO A 40 2.12 -5.98 -18.64
CA PRO A 40 1.36 -6.45 -17.48
C PRO A 40 2.23 -6.73 -16.24
N THR A 41 3.55 -6.62 -16.32
CA THR A 41 4.46 -6.94 -15.21
C THR A 41 4.14 -6.13 -13.95
N LEU A 42 3.68 -4.88 -14.10
CA LEU A 42 3.29 -4.03 -12.98
C LEU A 42 2.07 -4.56 -12.23
N ALA A 43 1.13 -5.22 -12.92
CA ALA A 43 -0.05 -5.83 -12.29
C ALA A 43 0.34 -6.95 -11.31
N PHE A 44 1.38 -7.72 -11.63
CA PHE A 44 1.89 -8.77 -10.74
C PHE A 44 2.50 -8.19 -9.47
N VAL A 45 3.24 -7.07 -9.60
CA VAL A 45 3.79 -6.33 -8.46
C VAL A 45 2.67 -5.73 -7.61
N MET A 46 1.65 -5.12 -8.24
CA MET A 46 0.47 -4.60 -7.54
C MET A 46 -0.25 -5.71 -6.77
N ALA A 47 -0.47 -6.87 -7.39
CA ALA A 47 -1.06 -8.02 -6.70
C ALA A 47 -0.21 -8.45 -5.50
N GLY A 48 1.11 -8.49 -5.67
CA GLY A 48 2.08 -8.76 -4.60
C GLY A 48 2.05 -7.74 -3.46
N ALA A 49 1.63 -6.50 -3.71
CA ALA A 49 1.43 -5.49 -2.66
C ALA A 49 0.03 -5.58 -2.01
N ILE A 50 -1.00 -5.82 -2.81
CA ILE A 50 -2.40 -5.86 -2.36
C ILE A 50 -2.67 -7.08 -1.48
N LEU A 51 -2.16 -8.27 -1.85
CA LEU A 51 -2.45 -9.51 -1.11
C LEU A 51 -1.95 -9.46 0.35
N PRO A 52 -0.68 -9.11 0.63
CA PRO A 52 -0.19 -8.97 2.00
C PRO A 52 -0.93 -7.89 2.78
N MET A 53 -1.31 -6.79 2.12
CA MET A 53 -2.08 -5.72 2.75
C MET A 53 -3.49 -6.17 3.14
N ALA A 54 -4.16 -6.95 2.28
CA ALA A 54 -5.46 -7.53 2.58
C ALA A 54 -5.38 -8.48 3.79
N ILE A 55 -4.33 -9.30 3.87
CA ILE A 55 -4.04 -10.15 5.04
C ILE A 55 -3.79 -9.28 6.28
N ALA A 56 -3.00 -8.22 6.15
CA ALA A 56 -2.70 -7.30 7.25
C ALA A 56 -3.97 -6.65 7.83
N TRP A 57 -4.94 -6.27 6.99
CA TRP A 57 -6.24 -5.77 7.46
C TRP A 57 -7.05 -6.84 8.20
N GLN A 58 -7.04 -8.09 7.74
CA GLN A 58 -7.72 -9.17 8.46
C GLN A 58 -7.08 -9.43 9.84
N VAL A 59 -5.76 -9.39 9.91
CA VAL A 59 -4.99 -9.52 11.16
C VAL A 59 -5.29 -8.33 12.08
N GLN A 60 -5.25 -7.09 11.58
CA GLN A 60 -5.53 -5.88 12.35
C GLN A 60 -6.92 -5.91 12.98
N ARG A 61 -7.93 -6.45 12.29
CA ARG A 61 -9.30 -6.59 12.83
C ARG A 61 -9.38 -7.52 14.04
N ARG A 62 -8.45 -8.48 14.16
CA ARG A 62 -8.40 -9.45 15.27
C ARG A 62 -7.34 -9.10 16.32
N ALA A 63 -6.36 -8.28 15.98
CA ALA A 63 -5.26 -7.90 16.85
C ALA A 63 -5.65 -6.67 17.71
N PRO A 64 -5.52 -6.75 19.04
CA PRO A 64 -5.86 -5.62 19.92
C PRO A 64 -4.83 -4.48 19.86
N HIS A 65 -3.57 -4.78 19.51
CA HIS A 65 -2.45 -3.82 19.45
C HIS A 65 -1.53 -4.14 18.27
N ALA A 66 -0.77 -3.15 17.82
CA ALA A 66 0.28 -3.35 16.83
C ALA A 66 1.44 -4.18 17.39
N LEU A 67 2.28 -4.74 16.51
CA LEU A 67 3.52 -5.45 16.89
C LEU A 67 4.50 -4.58 17.70
N SER A 68 4.41 -3.25 17.58
CA SER A 68 5.19 -2.31 18.39
C SER A 68 4.63 -2.10 19.80
N GLY A 69 3.41 -2.58 20.09
CA GLY A 69 2.66 -2.35 21.32
C GLY A 69 1.70 -1.15 21.27
N ASP A 70 1.76 -0.34 20.21
CA ASP A 70 0.91 0.84 20.06
C ASP A 70 -0.53 0.46 19.66
N ALA A 71 -1.51 1.25 20.09
CA ALA A 71 -2.90 1.09 19.66
C ALA A 71 -3.07 1.48 18.18
N PHE A 72 -3.93 0.76 17.46
CA PHE A 72 -4.25 1.12 16.07
C PHE A 72 -5.06 2.42 16.02
N CYS A 73 -4.52 3.45 15.36
CA CYS A 73 -5.24 4.70 15.09
C CYS A 73 -6.16 4.54 13.87
N VAL A 74 -7.29 3.85 14.06
CA VAL A 74 -8.30 3.69 13.00
C VAL A 74 -9.33 4.82 13.11
N PRO A 75 -9.59 5.59 12.03
CA PRO A 75 -10.64 6.61 12.03
C PRO A 75 -12.00 5.98 12.34
N GLN A 76 -12.64 6.43 13.41
CA GLN A 76 -13.98 5.97 13.79
C GLN A 76 -15.09 6.66 12.99
N ASN A 77 -14.79 7.82 12.41
CA ASN A 77 -15.77 8.57 11.63
C ASN A 77 -15.94 7.93 10.25
N ARG A 78 -17.10 7.31 10.03
CA ARG A 78 -17.51 6.73 8.74
C ARG A 78 -18.54 7.59 7.99
N LYS A 79 -18.84 8.79 8.49
CA LYS A 79 -19.82 9.67 7.84
C LYS A 79 -19.15 10.34 6.65
N LEU A 80 -19.68 10.07 5.46
CA LEU A 80 -19.36 10.82 4.26
C LEU A 80 -20.07 12.18 4.38
N ASP A 81 -19.32 13.25 4.59
CA ASP A 81 -19.89 14.60 4.62
C ASP A 81 -19.79 15.27 3.24
N ALA A 82 -20.66 16.27 3.01
CA ALA A 82 -20.73 16.94 1.72
C ALA A 82 -19.42 17.69 1.39
N ARG A 83 -18.67 18.13 2.41
CA ARG A 83 -17.37 18.80 2.23
C ARG A 83 -16.32 17.85 1.70
N LEU A 84 -16.28 16.61 2.21
CA LEU A 84 -15.40 15.54 1.74
C LEU A 84 -15.80 15.09 0.33
N ALA A 85 -17.10 14.94 0.07
CA ALA A 85 -17.59 14.54 -1.25
C ALA A 85 -17.28 15.60 -2.32
N VAL A 86 -17.54 16.88 -2.04
CA VAL A 86 -17.23 17.99 -2.96
C VAL A 86 -15.72 18.17 -3.10
N GLY A 87 -14.96 18.06 -2.01
CA GLY A 87 -13.50 18.17 -2.04
C GLY A 87 -12.79 17.04 -2.79
N ALA A 88 -13.36 15.83 -2.85
CA ALA A 88 -12.81 14.72 -3.63
C ALA A 88 -13.16 14.80 -5.13
N LEU A 89 -14.13 15.64 -5.50
CA LEU A 89 -14.59 15.84 -6.87
C LEU A 89 -13.85 16.98 -7.60
N LEU A 90 -13.31 17.94 -6.85
CA LEU A 90 -12.54 19.09 -7.34
C LEU A 90 -11.04 18.77 -7.43
#